data_AF-A0A925S267-F1
#
_entry.id   AF-A0A925S267-F1
#
_cell.length_a   1.000
_cell.length_b   1.000
_cell.length_c   1.000
_cell.angle_alpha   90.00
_cell.angle_beta   90.00
_cell.angle_gamma   90.00
#
_symmetry.space_group_name_H-M   'P 1'
#
loop_
_entity.id
_entity.type
_entity.pdbx_description
1 polymer ?
#
loop_
_entity_poly.entity_id
_entity_poly.type
_entity_poly.pdbx_seq_one_letter_code
_entity_poly.pdbx_strand_id
1 'polypeptide(L)'
;MAITETAVLDALKGVIDPNTGKDFVSTKQVKNLHIAGDAVTFDVELGYPANSQIESLTAALTTAAMAVPGVARVQAHLATKIVAHAVQRGVQLLPNVKNIVAVASGKGGVGKSTTAVNLALALAAEGASVGILDADIYGPSQPMMLGLSGRPDSADGKTMEPMENHGVQVMSIGFLVEADNAMIWRGPMATQALEQLLRQTNWKDLDYLIVDLPPGTGDIQLTLSQRVPLTGAVIVTTPQDIALLDARKGIKMFEKVGVPI
;
A
#
# COMPACT_ATOMS: atom_id res chain seq x y z
N MET A 1 -35.06 25.04 -16.98
CA MET A 1 -34.02 25.79 -16.26
C MET A 1 -32.68 25.37 -16.83
N ALA A 2 -31.72 26.28 -16.93
CA ALA A 2 -30.36 25.90 -17.30
C ALA A 2 -29.74 25.08 -16.16
N ILE A 3 -29.11 23.94 -16.49
CA ILE A 3 -28.37 23.14 -15.50
C ILE A 3 -27.14 23.97 -15.09
N THR A 4 -26.89 24.08 -13.79
CA THR A 4 -25.72 24.78 -13.25
C THR A 4 -24.72 23.80 -12.68
N GLU A 5 -23.43 24.12 -12.77
CA GLU A 5 -22.37 23.32 -12.15
C GLU A 5 -22.60 23.15 -10.65
N THR A 6 -23.02 24.21 -9.96
CA THR A 6 -23.34 24.16 -8.53
C THR A 6 -24.42 23.13 -8.20
N ALA A 7 -25.49 23.06 -9.00
CA ALA A 7 -26.57 22.09 -8.77
C ALA A 7 -26.09 20.64 -8.95
N VAL A 8 -25.22 20.39 -9.94
CA VAL A 8 -24.60 19.07 -10.14
C VAL A 8 -23.68 18.73 -8.97
N LEU A 9 -22.78 19.65 -8.58
CA LEU A 9 -21.87 19.42 -7.46
C LEU A 9 -22.61 19.18 -6.14
N ASP A 10 -23.71 19.90 -5.88
CA ASP A 10 -24.50 19.68 -4.68
C ASP A 10 -25.22 18.32 -4.68
N ALA A 11 -25.64 17.83 -5.84
CA ALA A 11 -26.16 16.46 -5.97
C ALA A 11 -25.07 15.41 -5.73
N LEU A 12 -23.87 15.60 -6.31
CA LEU A 12 -22.73 14.69 -6.14
C LEU A 12 -22.22 14.63 -4.70
N LYS A 13 -22.35 15.71 -3.91
CA LYS A 13 -22.04 15.70 -2.46
C LYS A 13 -22.87 14.69 -1.67
N GLY A 14 -24.03 14.28 -2.18
CA GLY A 14 -24.86 13.26 -1.55
C GLY A 14 -24.27 11.85 -1.61
N VAL A 15 -23.28 11.61 -2.49
CA VAL A 15 -22.61 10.32 -2.62
C VAL A 15 -21.39 10.28 -1.73
N ILE A 16 -21.44 9.40 -0.72
CA ILE A 16 -20.35 9.22 0.25
C ILE A 16 -19.43 8.10 -0.21
N ASP A 17 -18.14 8.37 -0.20
CA ASP A 17 -17.10 7.36 -0.39
C ASP A 17 -17.08 6.41 0.81
N PRO A 18 -17.33 5.10 0.63
CA PRO A 18 -17.36 4.13 1.72
C PRO A 18 -15.99 3.96 2.41
N ASN A 19 -14.88 4.27 1.73
CA ASN A 19 -13.53 4.07 2.25
C ASN A 19 -13.05 5.27 3.08
N THR A 20 -13.49 6.48 2.74
CA THR A 20 -13.04 7.72 3.42
C THR A 20 -14.11 8.36 4.30
N GLY A 21 -15.37 7.95 4.16
CA GLY A 21 -16.52 8.53 4.88
C GLY A 21 -16.81 9.97 4.48
N LYS A 22 -16.25 10.45 3.36
CA LYS A 22 -16.39 11.83 2.85
C LYS A 22 -16.97 11.80 1.44
N ASP A 23 -17.52 12.93 1.00
CA ASP A 23 -17.99 13.06 -0.38
C ASP A 23 -16.85 13.40 -1.36
N PHE A 24 -17.07 13.09 -2.64
CA PHE A 24 -16.10 13.28 -3.72
C PHE A 24 -15.86 14.76 -4.10
N VAL A 25 -16.75 15.68 -3.70
CA VAL A 25 -16.66 17.10 -4.03
C VAL A 25 -15.82 17.85 -2.99
N SER A 26 -16.10 17.67 -1.70
CA SER A 26 -15.37 18.28 -0.59
C SER A 26 -13.92 17.81 -0.54
N THR A 27 -13.65 16.57 -0.96
CA THR A 27 -12.30 16.01 -1.11
C THR A 27 -11.61 16.42 -2.43
N LYS A 28 -12.29 17.19 -3.29
CA LYS A 28 -11.80 17.67 -4.59
C LYS A 28 -11.43 16.53 -5.56
N GLN A 29 -12.10 15.38 -5.47
CA GLN A 29 -11.88 14.23 -6.34
C GLN A 29 -12.64 14.36 -7.67
N VAL A 30 -13.76 15.09 -7.71
CA VAL A 30 -14.46 15.43 -8.96
C VAL A 30 -13.62 16.41 -9.79
N LYS A 31 -13.35 16.05 -11.06
CA LYS A 31 -12.57 16.82 -12.05
C LYS A 31 -13.37 16.98 -13.35
N ASN A 32 -12.95 17.94 -14.17
CA ASN A 32 -13.41 18.10 -15.56
C ASN A 32 -14.93 18.09 -15.74
N LEU A 33 -15.68 18.69 -14.80
CA LEU A 33 -17.11 18.81 -14.92
C LEU A 33 -17.46 19.70 -16.12
N HIS A 34 -18.23 19.17 -17.05
CA HIS A 34 -18.69 19.87 -18.24
C HIS A 34 -20.19 19.64 -18.46
N ILE A 35 -20.90 20.71 -18.83
CA ILE A 35 -22.34 20.68 -19.09
C ILE A 35 -22.57 21.16 -20.53
N ALA A 36 -23.15 20.28 -21.35
CA ALA A 36 -23.46 20.54 -22.75
C ALA A 36 -24.96 20.31 -23.01
N GLY A 37 -25.77 21.38 -22.89
CA GLY A 37 -27.22 21.29 -23.04
C GLY A 37 -27.84 20.49 -21.89
N ASP A 38 -28.28 19.26 -22.15
CA ASP A 38 -28.87 18.32 -21.20
C ASP A 38 -27.91 17.19 -20.76
N ALA A 39 -26.67 17.22 -21.27
CA ALA A 39 -25.65 16.24 -20.99
C ALA A 39 -24.64 16.78 -19.96
N VAL A 40 -24.29 15.94 -18.99
CA VAL A 40 -23.29 16.22 -17.96
C VAL A 40 -22.18 15.19 -18.06
N THR A 41 -20.93 15.65 -18.13
CA THR A 41 -19.75 14.80 -18.12
C THR A 41 -18.82 15.22 -16.98
N PHE A 42 -18.24 14.27 -16.26
CA PHE A 42 -17.23 14.55 -15.23
C PHE A 42 -16.35 13.34 -14.97
N ASP A 43 -15.18 13.61 -14.41
CA ASP A 43 -14.24 12.59 -13.96
C ASP A 43 -14.18 12.56 -12.43
N VAL A 44 -13.84 11.40 -11.86
CA VAL A 44 -13.52 11.26 -10.44
C VAL A 44 -12.18 10.52 -10.30
N GLU A 45 -11.19 11.21 -9.74
CA GLU A 45 -9.87 10.64 -9.46
C GLU A 45 -9.81 10.13 -8.01
N LEU A 46 -9.77 8.81 -7.84
CA LEU A 46 -9.62 8.14 -6.54
C LEU A 46 -8.15 8.01 -6.15
N GLY A 47 -7.78 8.46 -4.95
CA GLY A 47 -6.39 8.43 -4.46
C GLY A 47 -5.90 7.05 -3.97
N TYR A 48 -6.67 5.99 -4.19
CA TYR A 48 -6.46 4.64 -3.67
C TYR A 48 -6.96 3.59 -4.69
N PRO A 49 -6.48 2.34 -4.62
CA PRO A 49 -6.95 1.27 -5.50
C PRO A 49 -8.38 0.86 -5.13
N ALA A 50 -9.25 0.74 -6.13
CA ALA A 50 -10.69 0.61 -5.93
C ALA A 50 -11.38 -0.12 -7.09
N ASN A 51 -10.66 -0.97 -7.83
CA ASN A 51 -11.17 -1.62 -9.03
C ASN A 51 -12.52 -2.32 -8.82
N SER A 52 -12.75 -2.96 -7.67
CA SER A 52 -14.03 -3.61 -7.36
C SER A 52 -15.19 -2.63 -7.09
N GLN A 53 -14.87 -1.37 -6.78
CA GLN A 53 -15.84 -0.33 -6.40
C GLN A 53 -16.14 0.64 -7.55
N ILE A 54 -15.35 0.63 -8.63
CA ILE A 54 -15.51 1.58 -9.75
C ILE A 54 -16.92 1.53 -10.32
N GLU A 55 -17.47 0.35 -10.59
CA GLU A 55 -18.79 0.21 -11.21
C GLU A 55 -19.90 0.76 -10.30
N SER A 56 -19.92 0.37 -9.03
CA SER A 56 -20.95 0.78 -8.08
C SER A 56 -20.89 2.28 -7.77
N LEU A 57 -19.69 2.86 -7.62
CA LEU A 57 -19.50 4.29 -7.44
C LEU A 57 -19.90 5.09 -8.69
N THR A 58 -19.55 4.59 -9.88
CA THR A 58 -19.96 5.22 -11.15
C THR A 58 -21.48 5.27 -11.25
N ALA A 59 -22.17 4.17 -10.93
CA ALA A 59 -23.63 4.12 -10.94
C ALA A 59 -24.27 5.07 -9.92
N ALA A 60 -23.73 5.15 -8.70
CA ALA A 60 -24.21 6.04 -7.64
C ALA A 60 -24.06 7.53 -8.03
N LEU A 61 -22.88 7.91 -8.53
CA LEU A 61 -22.60 9.27 -8.99
C LEU A 61 -23.44 9.66 -10.21
N THR A 62 -23.62 8.72 -11.14
CA THR A 62 -24.49 8.91 -12.32
C THR A 62 -25.94 9.15 -11.88
N THR A 63 -26.44 8.34 -10.96
CA THR A 63 -27.80 8.48 -10.42
C THR A 63 -27.99 9.81 -9.71
N ALA A 64 -27.02 10.24 -8.91
CA ALA A 64 -27.06 11.54 -8.23
C ALA A 64 -27.10 12.71 -9.23
N ALA A 65 -26.25 12.68 -10.26
CA ALA A 65 -26.25 13.71 -11.30
C ALA A 65 -27.55 13.71 -12.13
N MET A 66 -28.13 12.54 -12.45
CA MET A 66 -29.42 12.43 -13.17
C MET A 66 -30.61 12.96 -12.36
N ALA A 67 -30.52 13.02 -11.03
CA ALA A 67 -31.57 13.58 -10.19
C ALA A 67 -31.69 15.11 -10.30
N VAL A 68 -30.71 15.79 -10.92
CA VAL A 68 -30.74 17.23 -11.15
C VAL A 68 -31.74 17.56 -12.27
N PRO A 69 -32.73 18.45 -12.02
CA PRO A 69 -33.72 18.81 -13.03
C PRO A 69 -33.11 19.34 -14.33
N GLY A 70 -33.46 18.70 -15.46
CA GLY A 70 -32.99 19.07 -16.80
C GLY A 70 -31.85 18.19 -17.33
N VAL A 71 -31.20 17.39 -16.48
CA VAL A 71 -30.19 16.41 -16.90
C VAL A 71 -30.88 15.21 -17.55
N ALA A 72 -30.53 14.91 -18.80
CA ALA A 72 -31.04 13.75 -19.52
C ALA A 72 -29.96 12.66 -19.72
N ARG A 73 -28.69 13.06 -19.79
CA ARG A 73 -27.56 12.16 -20.04
C ARG A 73 -26.42 12.49 -19.09
N VAL A 74 -25.82 11.46 -18.52
CA VAL A 74 -24.63 11.59 -17.65
C VAL A 74 -23.57 10.63 -18.11
N GLN A 75 -22.33 11.12 -18.19
CA GLN A 75 -21.14 10.32 -18.43
C GLN A 75 -20.14 10.59 -17.30
N ALA A 76 -19.98 9.61 -16.41
CA ALA A 76 -19.02 9.66 -15.32
C ALA A 76 -17.84 8.73 -15.61
N HIS A 77 -16.62 9.24 -15.49
CA HIS A 77 -15.41 8.43 -15.63
C HIS A 77 -14.66 8.36 -14.30
N LEU A 78 -14.52 7.15 -13.75
CA LEU A 78 -13.79 6.92 -12.51
C LEU A 78 -12.45 6.28 -12.83
N ALA A 79 -11.39 6.81 -12.23
CA ALA A 79 -10.04 6.28 -12.35
C ALA A 79 -9.30 6.38 -11.02
N THR A 80 -8.37 5.46 -10.78
CA THR A 80 -7.46 5.51 -9.64
C THR A 80 -6.18 6.26 -10.01
N LYS A 81 -5.68 7.07 -9.07
CA LYS A 81 -4.46 7.85 -9.23
C LYS A 81 -3.73 7.92 -7.90
N ILE A 82 -2.98 6.86 -7.63
CA ILE A 82 -2.17 6.74 -6.43
C ILE A 82 -0.94 7.63 -6.57
N VAL A 83 -0.72 8.50 -5.58
CA VAL A 83 0.41 9.43 -5.51
C VAL A 83 1.40 8.98 -4.44
N ALA A 84 2.63 9.47 -4.53
CA ALA A 84 3.64 9.23 -3.51
C ALA A 84 3.40 10.11 -2.28
N HIS A 85 3.39 9.51 -1.10
CA HIS A 85 3.28 10.21 0.17
C HIS A 85 4.63 10.27 0.88
N ALA A 86 5.21 11.47 0.97
CA ALA A 86 6.43 11.71 1.74
C ALA A 86 6.06 12.05 3.19
N VAL A 87 6.40 11.14 4.12
CA VAL A 87 5.99 11.28 5.53
C VAL A 87 7.15 11.64 6.44
N GLN A 88 8.36 11.16 6.13
CA GLN A 88 9.55 11.38 6.96
C GLN A 88 10.55 12.34 6.32
N ARG A 89 10.81 13.47 6.99
CA ARG A 89 11.80 14.46 6.54
C ARG A 89 13.21 13.90 6.66
N GLY A 90 14.01 14.05 5.61
CA GLY A 90 15.43 13.66 5.60
C GLY A 90 15.72 12.20 5.24
N VAL A 91 14.68 11.40 4.97
CA VAL A 91 14.85 10.02 4.47
C VAL A 91 14.75 10.02 2.94
N GLN A 92 15.72 9.40 2.29
CA GLN A 92 15.73 9.28 0.83
C GLN A 92 14.59 8.38 0.36
N LEU A 93 13.77 8.88 -0.57
CA LEU A 93 12.73 8.10 -1.23
C LEU A 93 13.33 6.92 -2.00
N LEU A 94 12.62 5.79 -2.01
CA LEU A 94 12.97 4.67 -2.87
C LEU A 94 12.51 4.99 -4.31
N PRO A 95 13.39 4.84 -5.31
CA PRO A 95 12.99 5.06 -6.70
C PRO A 95 11.89 4.06 -7.08
N ASN A 96 10.98 4.48 -7.94
CA ASN A 96 9.89 3.66 -8.48
C ASN A 96 8.94 3.07 -7.42
N VAL A 97 8.92 3.60 -6.19
CA VAL A 97 7.99 3.18 -5.13
C VAL A 97 7.29 4.41 -4.57
N LYS A 98 5.97 4.48 -4.75
CA LYS A 98 5.18 5.64 -4.30
C LYS A 98 4.95 5.61 -2.79
N ASN A 99 4.55 4.46 -2.24
CA ASN A 99 4.18 4.32 -0.84
C ASN A 99 4.78 3.06 -0.22
N ILE A 100 5.27 3.16 1.02
CA ILE A 100 5.84 2.01 1.75
C ILE A 100 5.00 1.78 3.00
N VAL A 101 4.45 0.58 3.14
CA VAL A 101 3.64 0.19 4.30
C VAL A 101 4.37 -0.89 5.08
N ALA A 102 4.74 -0.59 6.31
CA ALA A 102 5.36 -1.56 7.21
C ALA A 102 4.29 -2.47 7.84
N VAL A 103 4.48 -3.78 7.81
CA VAL A 103 3.66 -4.73 8.56
C VAL A 103 4.49 -5.26 9.73
N ALA A 104 4.12 -4.88 10.96
CA ALA A 104 4.85 -5.21 12.16
C ALA A 104 4.02 -6.06 13.12
N SER A 105 4.70 -6.75 14.03
CA SER A 105 4.07 -7.42 15.16
C SER A 105 4.93 -7.32 16.41
N GLY A 106 4.27 -7.29 17.57
CA GLY A 106 4.96 -7.30 18.86
C GLY A 106 5.62 -8.64 19.21
N LYS A 107 5.16 -9.75 18.61
CA LYS A 107 5.69 -11.09 18.82
C LYS A 107 5.61 -11.96 17.58
N GLY A 108 6.34 -13.08 17.57
CA GLY A 108 6.25 -14.11 16.54
C GLY A 108 4.94 -14.89 16.60
N GLY A 109 4.51 -15.45 15.46
CA GLY A 109 3.37 -16.37 15.39
C GLY A 109 1.96 -15.73 15.46
N VAL A 110 1.84 -14.41 15.31
CA VAL A 110 0.53 -13.71 15.30
C VAL A 110 -0.14 -13.64 13.92
N GLY A 111 0.48 -14.22 12.88
CA GLY A 111 -0.01 -14.14 11.50
C GLY A 111 0.50 -12.93 10.70
N LYS A 112 1.54 -12.22 11.16
CA LYS A 112 2.13 -11.05 10.51
C LYS A 112 2.38 -11.24 8.99
N SER A 113 3.17 -12.24 8.62
CA SER A 113 3.54 -12.51 7.23
C SER A 113 2.33 -12.91 6.38
N THR A 114 1.39 -13.65 6.97
CA THR A 114 0.10 -13.99 6.35
C THR A 114 -0.74 -12.75 6.10
N THR A 115 -0.81 -11.81 7.04
CA THR A 115 -1.50 -10.53 6.83
C THR A 115 -0.79 -9.70 5.77
N ALA A 116 0.54 -9.65 5.76
CA ALA A 116 1.32 -8.89 4.78
C ALA A 116 1.06 -9.37 3.35
N VAL A 117 1.12 -10.70 3.11
CA VAL A 117 0.86 -11.25 1.77
C VAL A 117 -0.59 -11.04 1.33
N ASN A 118 -1.57 -11.23 2.22
CA ASN A 118 -2.97 -11.00 1.88
C ASN A 118 -3.28 -9.53 1.61
N LEU A 119 -2.65 -8.60 2.35
CA LEU A 119 -2.75 -7.17 2.08
C LEU A 119 -2.18 -6.83 0.70
N ALA A 120 -1.01 -7.38 0.36
CA ALA A 120 -0.38 -7.16 -0.95
C ALA A 120 -1.27 -7.67 -2.10
N LEU A 121 -1.79 -8.89 -1.96
CA LEU A 121 -2.68 -9.50 -2.95
C LEU A 121 -4.01 -8.76 -3.09
N ALA A 122 -4.59 -8.28 -1.98
CA ALA A 122 -5.83 -7.50 -2.02
C ALA A 122 -5.63 -6.15 -2.74
N LEU A 123 -4.53 -5.45 -2.45
CA LEU A 123 -4.20 -4.21 -3.16
C LEU A 123 -3.97 -4.45 -4.66
N ALA A 124 -3.30 -5.54 -5.01
CA ALA A 124 -3.09 -5.94 -6.41
C ALA A 124 -4.43 -6.29 -7.11
N ALA A 125 -5.32 -7.01 -6.41
CA ALA A 125 -6.67 -7.31 -6.92
C ALA A 125 -7.52 -6.04 -7.14
N GLU A 126 -7.30 -5.01 -6.32
CA GLU A 126 -7.90 -3.68 -6.46
C GLU A 126 -7.21 -2.78 -7.52
N GLY A 127 -6.23 -3.33 -8.26
CA GLY A 127 -5.60 -2.70 -9.41
C GLY A 127 -4.33 -1.90 -9.13
N ALA A 128 -3.76 -1.97 -7.91
CA ALA A 128 -2.48 -1.34 -7.61
C ALA A 128 -1.30 -2.18 -8.13
N SER A 129 -0.19 -1.53 -8.50
CA SER A 129 1.09 -2.21 -8.65
C SER A 129 1.74 -2.42 -7.27
N VAL A 130 1.95 -3.68 -6.88
CA VAL A 130 2.35 -4.03 -5.51
C VAL A 130 3.64 -4.83 -5.48
N GLY A 131 4.51 -4.48 -4.54
CA GLY A 131 5.66 -5.28 -4.15
C GLY A 131 5.57 -5.71 -2.70
N ILE A 132 6.21 -6.83 -2.36
CA ILE A 132 6.41 -7.29 -1.00
C ILE A 132 7.90 -7.53 -0.76
N LEU A 133 8.41 -6.94 0.31
CA LEU A 133 9.74 -7.19 0.83
C LEU A 133 9.64 -7.96 2.13
N ASP A 134 10.19 -9.16 2.14
CA ASP A 134 10.38 -9.96 3.34
C ASP A 134 11.63 -9.51 4.08
N ALA A 135 11.43 -8.81 5.19
CA ALA A 135 12.49 -8.34 6.07
C ALA A 135 12.72 -9.27 7.28
N ASP A 136 12.01 -10.40 7.36
CA ASP A 136 12.15 -11.37 8.44
C ASP A 136 13.33 -12.31 8.19
N ILE A 137 14.53 -11.84 8.55
CA ILE A 137 15.80 -12.54 8.26
C ILE A 137 15.93 -13.86 9.01
N TYR A 138 15.24 -14.03 10.14
CA TYR A 138 15.35 -15.22 10.98
C TYR A 138 14.37 -16.33 10.57
N GLY A 139 13.34 -15.99 9.81
CA GLY A 139 12.32 -16.92 9.38
C GLY A 139 11.57 -16.40 8.15
N PRO A 140 12.27 -16.22 7.02
CA PRO A 140 11.65 -15.71 5.81
C PRO A 140 10.57 -16.69 5.37
N SER A 141 9.36 -16.18 5.15
CA SER A 141 8.20 -17.01 4.84
C SER A 141 7.50 -16.60 3.55
N GLN A 142 7.78 -15.40 3.03
CA GLN A 142 7.12 -14.90 1.83
C GLN A 142 7.42 -15.73 0.57
N PRO A 143 8.66 -16.21 0.33
CA PRO A 143 8.93 -17.13 -0.78
C PRO A 143 8.02 -18.34 -0.79
N MET A 144 7.88 -19.01 0.36
CA MET A 144 7.03 -20.18 0.51
C MET A 144 5.54 -19.85 0.34
N MET A 145 5.06 -18.77 1.00
CA MET A 145 3.65 -18.36 0.94
C MET A 145 3.22 -17.99 -0.49
N LEU A 146 4.14 -17.45 -1.29
CA LEU A 146 3.90 -17.05 -2.68
C LEU A 146 4.34 -18.12 -3.69
N GLY A 147 4.74 -19.32 -3.25
CA GLY A 147 5.12 -20.42 -4.14
C GLY A 147 6.34 -20.12 -5.02
N LEU A 148 7.27 -19.31 -4.53
CA LEU A 148 8.49 -18.89 -5.21
C LEU A 148 9.71 -19.67 -4.73
N SER A 149 10.60 -20.01 -5.65
CA SER A 149 11.87 -20.68 -5.38
C SER A 149 12.93 -20.29 -6.39
N GLY A 150 14.21 -20.47 -6.04
CA GLY A 150 15.34 -20.04 -6.87
C GLY A 150 15.99 -18.75 -6.35
N ARG A 151 16.83 -18.15 -7.18
CA ARG A 151 17.54 -16.89 -6.89
C ARG A 151 17.10 -15.80 -7.86
N PRO A 152 16.94 -14.54 -7.40
CA PRO A 152 16.80 -13.37 -8.25
C PRO A 152 17.88 -13.30 -9.32
N ASP A 153 17.48 -12.93 -10.54
CA ASP A 153 18.44 -12.57 -11.58
C ASP A 153 19.16 -11.27 -11.21
N SER A 154 20.43 -11.19 -11.58
CA SER A 154 21.26 -10.00 -11.39
C SER A 154 22.13 -9.80 -12.62
N ALA A 155 21.65 -8.99 -13.57
CA ALA A 155 22.33 -8.78 -14.85
C ALA A 155 23.68 -8.04 -14.71
N ASP A 156 23.78 -7.13 -13.74
CA ASP A 156 24.97 -6.29 -13.48
C ASP A 156 25.80 -6.76 -12.27
N GLY A 157 25.38 -7.84 -11.60
CA GLY A 157 25.98 -8.35 -10.37
C GLY A 157 25.86 -7.43 -9.15
N LYS A 158 25.05 -6.36 -9.23
CA LYS A 158 24.86 -5.36 -8.17
C LYS A 158 23.40 -5.19 -7.77
N THR A 159 22.50 -5.17 -8.75
CA THR A 159 21.06 -5.03 -8.56
C THR A 159 20.38 -6.37 -8.81
N MET A 160 19.27 -6.60 -8.12
CA MET A 160 18.49 -7.83 -8.19
C MET A 160 17.13 -7.51 -8.80
N GLU A 161 16.70 -8.34 -9.75
CA GLU A 161 15.33 -8.29 -10.24
C GLU A 161 14.39 -8.93 -9.21
N PRO A 162 13.28 -8.27 -8.83
CA PRO A 162 12.30 -8.91 -7.97
C PRO A 162 11.73 -10.15 -8.65
N MET A 163 11.51 -11.20 -7.86
CA MET A 163 10.75 -12.36 -8.32
C MET A 163 9.28 -11.96 -8.45
N GLU A 164 8.50 -12.66 -9.27
CA GLU A 164 7.10 -12.31 -9.48
C GLU A 164 6.22 -13.56 -9.39
N ASN A 165 5.15 -13.49 -8.60
CA ASN A 165 4.05 -14.45 -8.65
C ASN A 165 2.75 -13.76 -8.22
N HIS A 166 1.61 -14.27 -8.66
CA HIS A 166 0.28 -13.74 -8.34
C HIS A 166 0.11 -12.23 -8.65
N GLY A 167 0.86 -11.70 -9.63
CA GLY A 167 0.84 -10.28 -10.00
C GLY A 167 1.55 -9.35 -9.00
N VAL A 168 2.34 -9.88 -8.06
CA VAL A 168 3.08 -9.12 -7.05
C VAL A 168 4.58 -9.32 -7.23
N GLN A 169 5.35 -8.24 -7.13
CA GLN A 169 6.82 -8.27 -7.09
C GLN A 169 7.30 -8.68 -5.69
N VAL A 170 8.25 -9.59 -5.60
CA VAL A 170 8.66 -10.22 -4.34
C VAL A 170 10.17 -10.16 -4.21
N MET A 171 10.62 -9.65 -3.08
CA MET A 171 12.02 -9.76 -2.67
C MET A 171 12.10 -10.32 -1.26
N SER A 172 13.00 -11.26 -1.03
CA SER A 172 13.21 -11.87 0.28
C SER A 172 14.67 -12.25 0.45
N ILE A 173 15.16 -12.07 1.67
CA ILE A 173 16.44 -12.64 2.09
C ILE A 173 16.46 -14.17 1.94
N GLY A 174 15.30 -14.82 2.01
CA GLY A 174 15.14 -16.26 1.80
C GLY A 174 15.52 -16.72 0.39
N PHE A 175 15.64 -15.83 -0.58
CA PHE A 175 16.19 -16.19 -1.90
C PHE A 175 17.72 -16.21 -1.95
N LEU A 176 18.38 -15.46 -1.06
CA LEU A 176 19.83 -15.31 -1.05
C LEU A 176 20.51 -16.32 -0.11
N VAL A 177 19.73 -16.96 0.78
CA VAL A 177 20.22 -17.92 1.76
C VAL A 177 19.75 -19.31 1.38
N GLU A 178 20.67 -20.28 1.38
CA GLU A 178 20.31 -21.69 1.20
C GLU A 178 19.62 -22.22 2.46
N ALA A 179 18.48 -22.91 2.29
CA ALA A 179 17.61 -23.34 3.39
C ALA A 179 18.31 -24.17 4.49
N ASP A 180 19.40 -24.87 4.13
CA ASP A 180 20.15 -25.76 5.04
C ASP A 180 21.33 -25.06 5.73
N ASN A 181 21.67 -23.82 5.36
CA ASN A 181 22.74 -23.06 5.98
C ASN A 181 22.18 -22.16 7.08
N ALA A 182 22.27 -22.62 8.33
CA ALA A 182 21.99 -21.82 9.51
C ALA A 182 23.03 -20.68 9.67
N MET A 183 22.90 -19.62 8.88
CA MET A 183 23.75 -18.44 8.99
C MET A 183 23.43 -17.70 10.29
N ILE A 184 24.44 -17.46 11.12
CA ILE A 184 24.31 -16.63 12.32
C ILE A 184 24.29 -15.16 11.89
N TRP A 185 23.09 -14.60 11.80
CA TRP A 185 22.89 -13.19 11.49
C TRP A 185 23.22 -12.31 12.70
N ARG A 186 24.37 -11.63 12.65
CA ARG A 186 24.66 -10.54 13.59
C ARG A 186 23.83 -9.30 13.21
N GLY A 187 23.36 -8.55 14.20
CA GLY A 187 22.50 -7.36 14.00
C GLY A 187 22.95 -6.43 12.87
N PRO A 188 24.22 -5.98 12.82
CA PRO A 188 24.71 -5.12 11.73
C PRO A 188 24.63 -5.76 10.34
N MET A 189 24.86 -7.06 10.22
CA MET A 189 24.76 -7.79 8.94
C MET A 189 23.30 -7.86 8.49
N ALA A 190 22.38 -8.10 9.41
CA ALA A 190 20.95 -8.16 9.13
C ALA A 190 20.44 -6.80 8.62
N THR A 191 20.83 -5.71 9.29
CA THR A 191 20.50 -4.36 8.85
C THR A 191 21.07 -4.05 7.46
N GLN A 192 22.34 -4.39 7.21
CA GLN A 192 22.98 -4.16 5.91
C GLN A 192 22.31 -4.94 4.79
N ALA A 193 22.03 -6.22 4.99
CA ALA A 193 21.36 -7.06 4.02
C ALA A 193 19.98 -6.50 3.68
N LEU A 194 19.24 -6.02 4.67
CA LEU A 194 17.93 -5.44 4.43
C LEU A 194 17.98 -4.09 3.71
N GLU A 195 18.93 -3.22 4.05
CA GLU A 195 19.19 -2.01 3.26
C GLU A 195 19.54 -2.35 1.82
N GLN A 196 20.31 -3.42 1.61
CA GLN A 196 20.65 -3.92 0.29
C GLN A 196 19.40 -4.35 -0.46
N LEU A 197 18.54 -5.19 0.13
CA LEU A 197 17.30 -5.63 -0.52
C LEU A 197 16.36 -4.45 -0.82
N LEU A 198 16.30 -3.44 0.04
CA LEU A 198 15.48 -2.25 -0.19
C LEU A 198 16.00 -1.39 -1.36
N ARG A 199 17.32 -1.18 -1.42
CA ARG A 199 17.95 -0.19 -2.31
C ARG A 199 18.53 -0.76 -3.59
N GLN A 200 18.81 -2.06 -3.62
CA GLN A 200 19.41 -2.77 -4.77
C GLN A 200 18.43 -3.75 -5.41
N THR A 201 17.13 -3.62 -5.13
CA THR A 201 16.07 -4.30 -5.90
C THR A 201 15.52 -3.36 -6.95
N ASN A 202 15.45 -3.82 -8.20
CA ASN A 202 14.90 -3.07 -9.32
C ASN A 202 13.37 -3.14 -9.31
N TRP A 203 12.73 -2.45 -8.35
CA TRP A 203 11.28 -2.35 -8.30
C TRP A 203 10.73 -1.66 -9.55
N LYS A 204 9.66 -2.23 -10.11
CA LYS A 204 9.00 -1.77 -11.34
C LYS A 204 7.73 -1.01 -10.97
N ASP A 205 7.83 0.31 -10.90
CA ASP A 205 6.73 1.29 -10.74
C ASP A 205 5.62 0.87 -9.76
N LEU A 206 5.99 0.67 -8.50
CA LEU A 206 5.09 0.28 -7.43
C LEU A 206 4.28 1.45 -6.87
N ASP A 207 2.96 1.24 -6.78
CA ASP A 207 2.07 2.05 -5.97
C ASP A 207 2.29 1.79 -4.47
N TYR A 208 2.51 0.53 -4.10
CA TYR A 208 2.74 0.10 -2.73
C TYR A 208 3.87 -0.93 -2.62
N LEU A 209 4.79 -0.70 -1.70
CA LEU A 209 5.73 -1.70 -1.20
C LEU A 209 5.33 -2.10 0.23
N ILE A 210 4.90 -3.34 0.39
CA ILE A 210 4.60 -3.93 1.69
C ILE A 210 5.88 -4.51 2.28
N VAL A 211 6.29 -4.04 3.47
CA VAL A 211 7.50 -4.52 4.14
C VAL A 211 7.10 -5.39 5.33
N ASP A 212 7.32 -6.69 5.23
CA ASP A 212 7.05 -7.65 6.29
C ASP A 212 8.21 -7.65 7.30
N LEU A 213 8.07 -6.89 8.39
CA LEU A 213 9.14 -6.64 9.35
C LEU A 213 9.43 -7.88 10.21
N PRO A 214 10.65 -8.06 10.74
CA PRO A 214 10.91 -9.11 11.73
C PRO A 214 10.06 -8.89 13.00
N PRO A 215 9.73 -9.92 13.80
CA PRO A 215 8.91 -9.76 14.99
C PRO A 215 9.61 -8.97 16.12
N GLY A 216 8.82 -8.38 17.02
CA GLY A 216 9.32 -7.71 18.23
C GLY A 216 9.31 -6.19 18.10
N THR A 217 10.13 -5.50 18.88
CA THR A 217 10.41 -4.05 18.77
C THR A 217 11.92 -3.80 18.90
N GLY A 218 12.73 -4.72 18.40
CA GLY A 218 14.20 -4.68 18.51
C GLY A 218 14.85 -3.68 17.55
N ASP A 219 16.17 -3.56 17.64
CA ASP A 219 16.96 -2.55 16.92
C ASP A 219 16.78 -2.59 15.39
N ILE A 220 16.49 -3.76 14.80
CA ILE A 220 16.27 -3.89 13.35
C ILE A 220 15.00 -3.14 12.93
N GLN A 221 13.87 -3.33 13.63
CA GLN A 221 12.64 -2.59 13.34
C GLN A 221 12.83 -1.09 13.52
N LEU A 222 13.50 -0.67 14.61
CA LEU A 222 13.74 0.74 14.88
C LEU A 222 14.61 1.36 13.77
N THR A 223 15.70 0.70 13.40
CA THR A 223 16.60 1.17 12.34
C THR A 223 15.87 1.29 11.01
N LEU A 224 15.04 0.31 10.65
CA LEU A 224 14.24 0.37 9.42
C LEU A 224 13.26 1.52 9.45
N SER A 225 12.55 1.69 10.56
CA SER A 225 11.57 2.77 10.70
C SER A 225 12.20 4.18 10.66
N GLN A 226 13.52 4.28 10.87
CA GLN A 226 14.29 5.53 10.76
C GLN A 226 14.94 5.74 9.38
N ARG A 227 15.26 4.65 8.66
CA ARG A 227 16.05 4.72 7.41
C ARG A 227 15.22 4.48 6.15
N VAL A 228 13.99 3.99 6.30
CA VAL A 228 13.05 3.71 5.21
C VAL A 228 11.92 4.72 5.29
N PRO A 229 11.55 5.39 4.19
CA PRO A 229 10.53 6.42 4.18
C PRO A 229 9.13 5.80 4.27
N LEU A 230 8.79 5.29 5.45
CA LEU A 230 7.51 4.62 5.69
C LEU A 230 6.35 5.61 5.58
N THR A 231 5.38 5.26 4.74
CA THR A 231 4.14 6.03 4.55
C THR A 231 3.10 5.71 5.63
N GLY A 232 3.11 4.47 6.12
CA GLY A 232 2.26 4.01 7.20
C GLY A 232 2.70 2.65 7.73
N ALA A 233 2.05 2.19 8.79
CA ALA A 233 2.31 0.91 9.42
C ALA A 233 1.02 0.18 9.78
N VAL A 234 1.03 -1.15 9.67
CA VAL A 234 -0.03 -2.05 10.12
C VAL A 234 0.53 -2.90 11.26
N ILE A 235 -0.14 -2.88 12.42
CA ILE A 235 0.25 -3.69 13.58
C ILE A 235 -0.63 -4.93 13.67
N VAL A 236 -0.02 -6.09 13.48
CA VAL A 236 -0.68 -7.40 13.60
C VAL A 236 -0.52 -7.92 15.01
N THR A 237 -1.62 -8.36 15.62
CA THR A 237 -1.63 -8.94 16.96
C THR A 237 -2.73 -9.99 17.10
N THR A 238 -2.74 -10.67 18.25
CA THR A 238 -3.78 -11.63 18.64
C THR A 238 -4.46 -11.15 19.92
N PRO A 239 -5.68 -11.59 20.25
CA PRO A 239 -6.40 -11.17 21.46
C PRO A 239 -5.71 -11.51 22.80
N GLN A 240 -4.64 -12.31 22.79
CA GLN A 240 -3.89 -12.70 23.98
C GLN A 240 -3.19 -11.49 24.63
N ASP A 241 -3.31 -11.35 25.94
CA ASP A 241 -2.79 -10.18 26.70
C ASP A 241 -1.31 -9.87 26.42
N ILE A 242 -0.46 -10.90 26.35
CA ILE A 242 0.97 -10.74 26.06
C ILE A 242 1.17 -10.12 24.67
N ALA A 243 0.40 -10.56 23.67
CA ALA A 243 0.48 -10.00 22.32
C ALA A 243 0.00 -8.55 22.27
N LEU A 244 -1.03 -8.21 23.05
CA LEU A 244 -1.55 -6.85 23.16
C LEU A 244 -0.54 -5.90 23.81
N LEU A 245 0.18 -6.36 24.84
CA LEU A 245 1.24 -5.57 25.49
C LEU A 245 2.37 -5.24 24.51
N ASP A 246 2.81 -6.20 23.69
CA ASP A 246 3.88 -5.95 22.73
C ASP A 246 3.39 -5.13 21.52
N ALA A 247 2.15 -5.33 21.06
CA ALA A 247 1.54 -4.48 20.03
C ALA A 247 1.48 -3.01 20.47
N ARG A 248 1.13 -2.72 21.74
CA ARG A 248 1.16 -1.37 22.30
C ARG A 248 2.56 -0.75 22.29
N LYS A 249 3.62 -1.54 22.47
CA LYS A 249 5.01 -1.05 22.35
C LYS A 249 5.35 -0.71 20.90
N GLY A 250 4.93 -1.56 19.95
CA GLY A 250 5.09 -1.31 18.52
C GLY A 250 4.40 -0.02 18.06
N ILE A 251 3.16 0.21 18.51
CA ILE A 251 2.41 1.45 18.25
C ILE A 251 3.22 2.67 18.71
N LYS A 252 3.67 2.67 19.97
CA LYS A 252 4.48 3.77 20.52
C LYS A 252 5.80 3.99 19.78
N MET A 253 6.38 2.96 19.18
CA MET A 253 7.59 3.09 18.37
C MET A 253 7.31 3.86 17.09
N PHE A 254 6.26 3.49 16.32
CA PHE A 254 5.88 4.17 15.08
C PHE A 254 5.41 5.61 15.33
N GLU A 255 4.68 5.86 16.42
CA GLU A 255 4.31 7.21 16.85
C GLU A 255 5.55 8.10 17.07
N LYS A 256 6.61 7.57 17.71
CA LYS A 256 7.86 8.30 17.96
C LYS A 256 8.61 8.68 16.69
N VAL A 257 8.50 7.88 15.63
CA VAL A 257 9.15 8.15 14.33
C VAL A 257 8.19 8.81 13.33
N GLY A 258 7.01 9.24 13.78
CA GLY A 258 6.04 9.99 12.98
C GLY A 258 5.40 9.18 11.85
N VAL A 259 5.31 7.86 11.99
CA VAL A 259 4.69 6.97 11.01
C VAL A 259 3.22 6.75 11.38
N PRO A 260 2.26 7.09 10.51
CA PRO A 260 0.83 6.79 10.72
C PRO A 260 0.59 5.29 10.88
N ILE A 261 -0.34 4.91 11.77
CA ILE A 261 -0.74 3.52 12.04
C ILE A 261 -2.21 3.36 11.65
#